data_AF-A0A7C5D268-F1
#
_entry.id   AF-A0A7C5D268-F1
#
_cell.length_a   1.000
_cell.length_b   1.000
_cell.length_c   1.000
_cell.angle_alpha   90.00
_cell.angle_beta   90.00
_cell.angle_gamma   90.00
#
_symmetry.space_group_name_H-M   'P 1'
#
loop_
_entity.id
_entity.type
_entity.pdbx_description
1 polymer ?
#
loop_
_entity_poly.entity_id
_entity_poly.type
_entity_poly.pdbx_seq_one_letter_code
_entity_poly.pdbx_strand_id
1 'polypeptide(L)'
;MWNKERRVQGGGSDTELNETGRIQAQRLAEALKDVRLDAIYSSPLRRALDTAQEIASYHNLMVQVDADFREIEAGELEGLSLTEFSSSFSQFILRWREGKGQARLPGGESVAELADRVWRGIQRIQERHDNGVVAIVTHFFCVVVAICRALGWPLTTIERIRVQTGSISIVDLDDNQPRLVLLGDTCHLEDISKNK
;
A
#
# COMPACT_ATOMS: atom_id res chain seq x y z
N MET A 1 -5.77 11.21 15.58
CA MET A 1 -5.02 10.44 14.56
C MET A 1 -5.90 10.15 13.37
N TRP A 2 -5.43 10.50 12.17
CA TRP A 2 -6.23 10.63 10.95
C TRP A 2 -6.97 9.35 10.55
N ASN A 3 -6.37 8.16 10.70
CA ASN A 3 -7.06 6.89 10.40
C ASN A 3 -8.30 6.66 11.30
N LYS A 4 -8.18 6.95 12.61
CA LYS A 4 -9.30 6.83 13.57
C LYS A 4 -10.37 7.91 13.35
N GLU A 5 -9.95 9.07 12.89
CA GLU A 5 -10.83 10.20 12.50
C GLU A 5 -11.37 10.07 11.08
N ARG A 6 -11.05 8.97 10.38
CA ARG A 6 -11.40 8.76 8.97
C ARG A 6 -11.01 9.93 8.07
N ARG A 7 -9.84 10.53 8.28
CA ARG A 7 -9.30 11.58 7.38
C ARG A 7 -8.52 10.95 6.24
N VAL A 8 -8.59 11.57 5.06
CA VAL A 8 -7.81 11.16 3.88
C VAL A 8 -6.33 11.38 4.18
N GLN A 9 -5.55 10.30 4.08
CA GLN A 9 -4.10 10.34 4.08
C GLN A 9 -3.62 10.12 2.65
N GLY A 10 -2.66 10.94 2.22
CA GLY A 10 -1.98 10.80 0.93
C GLY A 10 -0.47 10.86 1.07
N GLY A 11 0.21 11.01 -0.06
CA GLY A 11 1.65 11.15 -0.19
C GLY A 11 2.23 12.40 0.49
N GLY A 12 1.43 13.47 0.62
CA GLY A 12 1.83 14.71 1.27
C GLY A 12 1.72 14.69 2.80
N SER A 13 1.10 13.65 3.37
CA SER A 13 0.84 13.53 4.81
C SER A 13 1.73 12.46 5.45
N ASP A 14 2.74 12.87 6.22
CA ASP A 14 3.66 11.97 6.91
C ASP A 14 3.25 11.71 8.36
N THR A 15 2.15 10.97 8.54
CA THR A 15 1.63 10.64 9.87
C THR A 15 2.32 9.43 10.48
N GLU A 16 2.52 9.45 11.80
CA GLU A 16 3.07 8.33 12.57
C GLU A 16 2.08 7.16 12.73
N LEU A 17 2.63 5.99 13.07
CA LEU A 17 1.82 4.87 13.53
C LEU A 17 1.09 5.21 14.83
N ASN A 18 -0.12 4.73 14.83
CA ASN A 18 -1.09 4.75 15.89
C ASN A 18 -0.81 3.57 16.85
N GLU A 19 -1.30 3.56 18.09
CA GLU A 19 -1.03 2.45 19.02
C GLU A 19 -1.47 1.08 18.48
N THR A 20 -2.68 1.00 17.93
CA THR A 20 -3.15 -0.18 17.19
C THR A 20 -2.24 -0.48 15.99
N GLY A 21 -1.78 0.55 15.28
CA GLY A 21 -0.86 0.41 14.15
C GLY A 21 0.51 -0.16 14.53
N ARG A 22 1.06 0.22 15.70
CA ARG A 22 2.31 -0.34 16.22
C ARG A 22 2.16 -1.82 16.56
N ILE A 23 1.06 -2.17 17.24
CA ILE A 23 0.75 -3.58 17.54
C ILE A 23 0.56 -4.38 16.24
N GLN A 24 -0.14 -3.83 15.24
CA GLN A 24 -0.28 -4.47 13.93
C GLN A 24 1.07 -4.69 13.24
N ALA A 25 1.96 -3.69 13.26
CA ALA A 25 3.31 -3.81 12.69
C ALA A 25 4.14 -4.90 13.38
N GLN A 26 4.08 -4.98 14.71
CA GLN A 26 4.76 -6.04 15.48
C GLN A 26 4.22 -7.42 15.15
N ARG A 27 2.89 -7.60 15.03
CA ARG A 27 2.30 -8.88 14.66
C ARG A 27 2.62 -9.28 13.23
N LEU A 28 2.67 -8.31 12.31
CA LEU A 28 3.08 -8.53 10.94
C LEU A 28 4.54 -9.01 10.89
N ALA A 29 5.43 -8.36 11.64
CA ALA A 29 6.83 -8.76 11.76
C ALA A 29 6.98 -10.17 12.34
N GLU A 30 6.23 -10.49 13.40
CA GLU A 30 6.21 -11.83 13.99
C GLU A 30 5.68 -12.90 13.03
N ALA A 31 4.66 -12.58 12.22
CA ALA A 31 4.13 -13.49 11.22
C ALA A 31 5.10 -13.76 10.06
N LEU A 32 5.96 -12.79 9.75
CA LEU A 32 6.95 -12.91 8.68
C LEU A 32 8.29 -13.47 9.13
N LYS A 33 8.56 -13.60 10.44
CA LYS A 33 9.90 -13.92 10.98
C LYS A 33 10.57 -15.17 10.37
N ASP A 34 9.78 -16.18 10.03
CA ASP A 34 10.27 -17.46 9.48
C ASP A 34 10.27 -17.48 7.93
N VAL A 35 9.77 -16.42 7.30
CA VAL A 35 9.83 -16.22 5.84
C VAL A 35 11.24 -15.76 5.47
N ARG A 36 11.88 -16.46 4.55
CA ARG A 36 13.17 -16.02 4.01
C ARG A 36 12.94 -14.85 3.06
N LEU A 37 13.19 -13.63 3.54
CA LEU A 37 13.22 -12.42 2.73
C LEU A 37 14.65 -12.16 2.23
N ASP A 38 14.78 -11.76 0.97
CA ASP A 38 16.06 -11.37 0.36
C ASP A 38 16.25 -9.85 0.38
N ALA A 39 15.15 -9.09 0.40
CA ALA A 39 15.17 -7.64 0.58
C ALA A 39 13.87 -7.11 1.20
N ILE A 40 13.99 -5.94 1.84
CA ILE A 40 12.86 -5.17 2.35
C ILE A 40 12.94 -3.77 1.73
N TYR A 41 11.89 -3.38 1.03
CA TYR A 41 11.68 -2.03 0.53
C TYR A 41 10.52 -1.37 1.27
N SER A 42 10.59 -0.07 1.43
CA SER A 42 9.52 0.70 2.06
C SER A 42 9.30 2.03 1.37
N SER A 43 8.06 2.48 1.41
CA SER A 43 7.70 3.87 1.17
C SER A 43 8.48 4.81 2.09
N PRO A 44 8.82 6.04 1.67
CA PRO A 44 9.48 7.01 2.53
C PRO A 44 8.62 7.54 3.70
N LEU A 45 7.31 7.25 3.72
CA LEU A 45 6.42 7.75 4.78
C LEU A 45 6.63 6.96 6.07
N ARG A 46 6.70 7.66 7.20
CA ARG A 46 7.01 7.15 8.54
C ARG A 46 6.19 5.93 8.91
N ARG A 47 4.87 5.96 8.70
CA ARG A 47 3.99 4.80 8.96
C ARG A 47 4.42 3.50 8.26
N ALA A 48 4.97 3.59 7.05
CA ALA A 48 5.46 2.45 6.30
C ALA A 48 6.91 2.12 6.66
N LEU A 49 7.76 3.13 6.91
CA LEU A 49 9.12 2.93 7.39
C LEU A 49 9.13 2.18 8.72
N ASP A 50 8.39 2.67 9.72
CA ASP A 50 8.30 2.07 11.05
C ASP A 50 7.84 0.61 10.95
N THR A 51 6.83 0.33 10.11
CA THR A 51 6.35 -1.05 9.85
C THR A 51 7.44 -1.92 9.21
N ALA A 52 8.19 -1.38 8.25
CA ALA A 52 9.29 -2.11 7.61
C ALA A 52 10.47 -2.34 8.57
N GLN A 53 10.72 -1.42 9.50
CA GLN A 53 11.73 -1.59 10.55
C GLN A 53 11.37 -2.73 11.51
N GLU A 54 10.09 -2.85 11.91
CA GLU A 54 9.63 -3.98 12.73
C GLU A 54 9.90 -5.30 12.02
N ILE A 55 9.56 -5.42 10.73
CA ILE A 55 9.86 -6.62 9.92
C ILE A 55 11.37 -6.88 9.89
N ALA A 56 12.17 -5.86 9.54
CA ALA A 56 13.62 -5.97 9.41
C ALA A 56 14.32 -6.48 10.69
N SER A 57 13.75 -6.21 11.87
CA SER A 57 14.28 -6.67 13.16
C SER A 57 14.41 -8.20 13.28
N TYR A 58 13.60 -8.97 12.54
CA TYR A 58 13.66 -10.44 12.50
C TYR A 58 14.56 -11.00 11.39
N HIS A 59 14.87 -10.22 10.36
CA HIS A 59 15.54 -10.72 9.15
C HIS A 59 17.02 -10.31 9.01
N ASN A 60 17.53 -9.44 9.89
CA ASN A 60 18.88 -8.88 9.77
C ASN A 60 19.14 -8.23 8.39
N LEU A 61 18.12 -7.58 7.84
CA LEU A 61 18.15 -6.86 6.56
C LEU A 61 18.04 -5.36 6.81
N MET A 62 18.63 -4.56 5.93
CA MET A 62 18.40 -3.11 5.91
C MET A 62 17.15 -2.78 5.11
N VAL A 63 16.33 -1.84 5.62
CA VAL A 63 15.18 -1.30 4.89
C VAL A 63 15.67 -0.35 3.79
N GLN A 64 15.35 -0.65 2.54
CA GLN A 64 15.63 0.21 1.39
C GLN A 64 14.44 1.15 1.15
N VAL A 65 14.67 2.45 1.25
CA VAL A 65 13.61 3.44 1.02
C VAL A 65 13.47 3.73 -0.47
N ASP A 66 12.27 3.59 -1.02
CA ASP A 66 11.99 3.91 -2.41
C ASP A 66 10.78 4.85 -2.53
N ALA A 67 11.03 6.02 -3.13
CA ALA A 67 10.02 7.06 -3.32
C ALA A 67 8.86 6.60 -4.20
N ASP A 68 9.04 5.57 -5.04
CA ASP A 68 7.99 5.04 -5.91
C ASP A 68 6.89 4.28 -5.15
N PHE A 69 7.11 3.96 -3.87
CA PHE A 69 6.11 3.34 -3.00
C PHE A 69 5.42 4.34 -2.06
N ARG A 70 5.66 5.65 -2.19
CA ARG A 70 4.83 6.68 -1.53
C ARG A 70 3.36 6.54 -1.92
N GLU A 71 2.45 6.72 -0.96
CA GLU A 71 0.99 6.73 -1.19
C GLU A 71 0.61 7.75 -2.27
N ILE A 72 -0.59 7.59 -2.83
CA ILE A 72 -1.14 8.55 -3.79
C ILE A 72 -1.04 9.98 -3.27
N GLU A 73 -0.48 10.88 -4.07
CA GLU A 73 -0.51 12.31 -3.78
C GLU A 73 -1.96 12.80 -3.88
N ALA A 74 -2.62 12.99 -2.73
CA ALA A 74 -4.05 13.27 -2.69
C ALA A 74 -4.37 14.77 -2.81
N GLY A 75 -3.33 15.62 -2.82
CA GLY A 75 -3.43 17.05 -3.08
C GLY A 75 -4.39 17.73 -2.11
N GLU A 76 -5.33 18.51 -2.66
CA GLU A 76 -6.31 19.26 -1.86
C GLU A 76 -7.25 18.38 -1.02
N LEU A 77 -7.28 17.06 -1.25
CA LEU A 77 -8.11 16.14 -0.46
C LEU A 77 -7.45 15.72 0.87
N GLU A 78 -6.15 15.92 1.04
CA GLU A 78 -5.45 15.47 2.25
C GLU A 78 -5.96 16.17 3.52
N GLY A 79 -6.17 15.39 4.58
CA GLY A 79 -6.60 15.89 5.89
C GLY A 79 -8.10 16.16 6.03
N LEU A 80 -8.85 16.15 4.93
CA LEU A 80 -10.31 16.24 4.97
C LEU A 80 -10.91 14.99 5.66
N SER A 81 -11.94 15.17 6.49
CA SER A 81 -12.62 14.07 7.20
C SER A 81 -13.67 13.41 6.33
N LEU A 82 -13.61 12.07 6.14
CA LEU A 82 -14.57 11.24 5.37
C LEU A 82 -16.05 11.46 5.77
N THR A 83 -16.35 12.03 6.95
CA THR A 83 -17.72 12.36 7.39
C THR A 83 -18.24 13.71 6.85
N GLU A 84 -17.37 14.61 6.42
CA GLU A 84 -17.72 15.90 5.77
C GLU A 84 -17.96 15.73 4.25
N PHE A 85 -17.81 14.52 3.72
CA PHE A 85 -17.72 14.21 2.28
C PHE A 85 -19.00 13.70 1.60
N SER A 86 -20.16 14.34 1.78
CA SER A 86 -21.34 13.89 1.04
C SER A 86 -21.32 14.29 -0.46
N SER A 87 -20.57 15.31 -0.86
CA SER A 87 -20.58 15.83 -2.25
C SER A 87 -19.24 15.71 -2.99
N SER A 88 -18.12 16.19 -2.42
CA SER A 88 -16.85 16.33 -3.18
C SER A 88 -16.12 15.02 -3.46
N PHE A 89 -16.08 14.06 -2.51
CA PHE A 89 -15.44 12.75 -2.75
C PHE A 89 -16.31 11.83 -3.57
N SER A 90 -17.64 11.86 -3.36
CA SER A 90 -18.59 11.16 -4.21
C SER A 90 -18.48 11.64 -5.66
N GLN A 91 -18.37 12.95 -5.90
CA GLN A 91 -18.11 13.51 -7.23
C GLN A 91 -16.71 13.19 -7.75
N PHE A 92 -15.70 13.14 -6.90
CA PHE A 92 -14.35 12.71 -7.29
C PHE A 92 -14.36 11.25 -7.74
N ILE A 93 -14.91 10.33 -6.94
CA ILE A 93 -15.10 8.93 -7.31
C ILE A 93 -15.94 8.82 -8.58
N LEU A 94 -16.96 9.65 -8.75
CA LEU A 94 -17.76 9.69 -9.98
C LEU A 94 -16.91 10.12 -11.19
N ARG A 95 -16.17 11.24 -11.12
CA ARG A 95 -15.30 11.73 -12.20
C ARG A 95 -14.12 10.80 -12.46
N TRP A 96 -13.60 10.15 -11.42
CA TRP A 96 -12.58 9.12 -11.50
C TRP A 96 -13.13 7.86 -12.20
N ARG A 97 -14.35 7.43 -11.86
CA ARG A 97 -15.07 6.33 -12.53
C ARG A 97 -15.32 6.65 -14.00
N GLU A 98 -15.79 7.86 -14.28
CA GLU A 98 -16.04 8.36 -15.64
C GLU A 98 -14.74 8.45 -16.45
N GLY A 99 -13.67 8.94 -15.85
CA GLY A 99 -12.33 9.04 -16.43
C GLY A 99 -11.48 7.77 -16.34
N LYS A 100 -12.03 6.65 -15.86
CA LYS A 100 -11.35 5.34 -15.71
C LYS A 100 -9.97 5.43 -15.02
N GLY A 101 -9.81 6.32 -14.05
CA GLY A 101 -8.54 6.53 -13.33
C GLY A 101 -7.50 7.43 -14.01
N GLN A 102 -7.83 8.07 -15.13
CA GLN A 102 -6.96 9.04 -15.82
C GLN A 102 -7.08 10.46 -15.27
N ALA A 103 -8.20 10.79 -14.60
CA ALA A 103 -8.38 12.10 -14.00
C ALA A 103 -7.41 12.29 -12.82
N ARG A 104 -6.64 13.37 -12.85
CA ARG A 104 -5.77 13.77 -11.74
C ARG A 104 -6.57 14.36 -10.58
N LEU A 105 -6.12 14.10 -9.36
CA LEU A 105 -6.56 14.82 -8.17
C LEU A 105 -6.12 16.29 -8.23
N PRO A 106 -6.96 17.26 -7.82
CA PRO A 106 -6.53 18.66 -7.71
C PRO A 106 -5.31 18.78 -6.79
N GLY A 107 -4.20 19.31 -7.32
CA GLY A 107 -2.93 19.39 -6.59
C GLY A 107 -2.26 18.05 -6.29
N GLY A 108 -2.75 16.95 -6.86
CA GLY A 108 -2.29 15.58 -6.61
C GLY A 108 -1.98 14.82 -7.90
N GLU A 109 -1.94 13.48 -7.83
CA GLU A 109 -1.73 12.60 -8.98
C GLU A 109 -3.00 11.83 -9.38
N SER A 110 -3.00 11.26 -10.58
CA SER A 110 -4.02 10.29 -11.02
C SER A 110 -3.66 8.88 -10.57
N VAL A 111 -4.64 7.98 -10.57
CA VAL A 111 -4.40 6.55 -10.29
C VAL A 111 -3.52 5.91 -11.37
N ALA A 112 -3.62 6.38 -12.62
CA ALA A 112 -2.73 5.95 -13.69
C ALA A 112 -1.27 6.32 -13.43
N GLU A 113 -0.99 7.56 -13.01
CA GLU A 113 0.36 8.02 -12.66
C GLU A 113 0.92 7.28 -11.46
N LEU A 114 0.09 7.03 -10.44
CA LEU A 114 0.46 6.17 -9.31
C LEU A 114 0.82 4.76 -9.79
N ALA A 115 -0.01 4.15 -10.63
CA ALA A 115 0.22 2.80 -11.14
C ALA A 115 1.53 2.70 -11.92
N ASP A 116 1.82 3.69 -12.78
CA ASP A 116 3.08 3.75 -13.53
C ASP A 116 4.29 3.93 -12.62
N ARG A 117 4.20 4.82 -11.61
CA ARG A 117 5.27 5.02 -10.63
C ARG A 117 5.53 3.77 -9.80
N VAL A 118 4.50 3.16 -9.22
CA VAL A 118 4.62 1.96 -8.39
C VAL A 118 5.18 0.79 -9.21
N TRP A 119 4.69 0.61 -10.45
CA TRP A 119 5.18 -0.45 -11.32
C TRP A 119 6.64 -0.25 -11.73
N ARG A 120 7.04 0.99 -12.03
CA ARG A 120 8.45 1.33 -12.27
C ARG A 120 9.35 0.96 -11.07
N GLY A 121 8.86 1.13 -9.84
CA GLY A 121 9.55 0.66 -8.63
C GLY A 121 9.67 -0.87 -8.57
N ILE A 122 8.57 -1.58 -8.84
CA ILE A 122 8.55 -3.06 -8.85
C ILE A 122 9.50 -3.62 -9.92
N GLN A 123 9.52 -3.05 -11.13
CA GLN A 123 10.41 -3.49 -12.21
C GLN A 123 11.89 -3.33 -11.82
N ARG A 124 12.28 -2.21 -11.19
CA ARG A 124 13.65 -2.03 -10.68
C ARG A 124 14.02 -3.05 -9.60
N ILE A 125 13.07 -3.44 -8.76
CA ILE A 125 13.29 -4.49 -7.76
C ILE A 125 13.46 -5.83 -8.44
N GLN A 126 12.61 -6.17 -9.41
CA GLN A 126 12.70 -7.41 -10.17
C GLN A 126 14.05 -7.53 -10.89
N GLU A 127 14.51 -6.46 -11.56
CA GLU A 127 15.84 -6.41 -12.22
C GLU A 127 17.02 -6.57 -11.25
N ARG A 128 16.83 -6.26 -9.96
CA ARG A 128 17.88 -6.36 -8.94
C ARG A 128 17.86 -7.69 -8.20
N HIS A 129 16.71 -8.35 -8.17
CA HIS A 129 16.45 -9.57 -7.42
C HIS A 129 15.81 -10.60 -8.37
N ASP A 130 16.62 -11.14 -9.29
CA ASP A 130 16.19 -12.10 -10.32
C ASP A 130 15.49 -13.34 -9.74
N ASN A 131 15.80 -13.69 -8.49
CA ASN A 131 15.12 -14.73 -7.73
C ASN A 131 15.02 -14.31 -6.26
N GLY A 132 13.98 -14.77 -5.57
CA GLY A 132 13.83 -14.57 -4.13
C GLY A 132 12.52 -13.91 -3.73
N VAL A 133 12.38 -13.65 -2.43
CA VAL A 133 11.19 -13.02 -1.85
C VAL A 133 11.55 -11.63 -1.36
N VAL A 134 10.90 -10.62 -1.94
CA VAL A 134 11.08 -9.22 -1.55
C VAL A 134 9.82 -8.70 -0.86
N ALA A 135 9.97 -8.16 0.35
CA ALA A 135 8.89 -7.46 1.03
C ALA A 135 8.86 -5.99 0.60
N ILE A 136 7.70 -5.50 0.15
CA ILE A 136 7.47 -4.08 -0.14
C ILE A 136 6.41 -3.56 0.83
N VAL A 137 6.79 -2.65 1.72
CA VAL A 137 5.89 -2.03 2.70
C VAL A 137 5.40 -0.68 2.16
N THR A 138 4.12 -0.61 1.85
CA THR A 138 3.51 0.54 1.16
C THR A 138 2.08 0.79 1.65
N HIS A 139 1.25 1.44 0.84
CA HIS A 139 -0.05 1.97 1.21
C HIS A 139 -1.18 1.41 0.33
N PHE A 140 -2.42 1.76 0.66
CA PHE A 140 -3.60 1.13 0.09
C PHE A 140 -3.63 1.24 -1.44
N PHE A 141 -3.51 2.46 -1.98
CA PHE A 141 -3.62 2.63 -3.42
C PHE A 141 -2.44 1.98 -4.15
N CYS A 142 -1.22 2.05 -3.59
CA CYS A 142 -0.05 1.37 -4.14
C CYS A 142 -0.25 -0.15 -4.27
N VAL A 143 -0.79 -0.81 -3.23
CA VAL A 143 -1.04 -2.26 -3.27
C VAL A 143 -2.04 -2.61 -4.36
N VAL A 144 -3.19 -1.94 -4.42
CA VAL A 144 -4.25 -2.30 -5.37
C VAL A 144 -3.87 -1.99 -6.82
N VAL A 145 -3.11 -0.92 -7.09
CA VAL A 145 -2.63 -0.64 -8.45
C VAL A 145 -1.52 -1.60 -8.87
N ALA A 146 -0.63 -2.01 -7.95
CA ALA A 146 0.39 -3.02 -8.23
C ALA A 146 -0.27 -4.36 -8.64
N ILE A 147 -1.29 -4.79 -7.90
CA ILE A 147 -2.05 -6.01 -8.22
C ILE A 147 -2.76 -5.88 -9.57
N CYS A 148 -3.44 -4.76 -9.82
CA CYS A 148 -4.09 -4.55 -11.11
C CYS A 148 -3.08 -4.60 -12.26
N ARG A 149 -1.92 -3.98 -12.10
CA ARG A 149 -0.87 -3.95 -13.12
C ARG A 149 -0.27 -5.32 -13.37
N ALA A 150 0.04 -6.08 -12.31
CA ALA A 150 0.56 -7.43 -12.41
C ALA A 150 -0.41 -8.36 -13.16
N LEU A 151 -1.71 -8.29 -12.87
CA LEU A 151 -2.72 -9.18 -13.44
C LEU A 151 -3.32 -8.68 -14.76
N GLY A 152 -2.86 -7.53 -15.29
CA GLY A 152 -3.43 -6.90 -16.48
C GLY A 152 -4.89 -6.45 -16.28
N TRP A 153 -5.32 -6.21 -15.05
CA TRP A 153 -6.67 -5.75 -14.76
C TRP A 153 -6.81 -4.25 -15.01
N PRO A 154 -7.98 -3.79 -15.52
CA PRO A 154 -8.25 -2.36 -15.62
C PRO A 154 -8.16 -1.69 -14.24
N LEU A 155 -7.59 -0.49 -14.15
CA LEU A 155 -7.49 0.28 -12.90
C LEU A 155 -8.86 0.63 -12.29
N THR A 156 -9.94 0.57 -13.06
CA THR A 156 -11.32 0.66 -12.55
C THR A 156 -11.68 -0.48 -11.58
N THR A 157 -10.87 -1.53 -11.51
CA THR A 157 -11.08 -2.70 -10.63
C THR A 157 -10.70 -2.42 -9.18
N ILE A 158 -9.92 -1.38 -8.88
CA ILE A 158 -9.42 -1.13 -7.51
C ILE A 158 -10.53 -1.02 -6.47
N GLU A 159 -11.73 -0.54 -6.82
CA GLU A 159 -12.88 -0.45 -5.90
C GLU A 159 -13.43 -1.81 -5.47
N ARG A 160 -13.10 -2.86 -6.22
CA ARG A 160 -13.50 -4.25 -5.97
C ARG A 160 -12.46 -5.01 -5.16
N ILE A 161 -11.30 -4.39 -4.90
CA ILE A 161 -10.20 -4.99 -4.14
C ILE A 161 -10.22 -4.38 -2.75
N ARG A 162 -10.25 -5.24 -1.72
CA ARG A 162 -10.12 -4.81 -0.33
C ARG A 162 -8.82 -5.35 0.23
N VAL A 163 -8.00 -4.44 0.74
CA VAL A 163 -6.82 -4.76 1.55
C VAL A 163 -6.90 -3.94 2.82
N GLN A 164 -6.50 -4.54 3.94
CA GLN A 164 -6.56 -3.91 5.26
C GLN A 164 -5.18 -3.42 5.70
N THR A 165 -5.14 -2.49 6.65
CA THR A 165 -3.88 -2.07 7.28
C THR A 165 -3.20 -3.25 7.96
N GLY A 166 -1.91 -3.44 7.71
CA GLY A 166 -1.16 -4.60 8.21
C GLY A 166 -1.43 -5.90 7.47
N SER A 167 -2.23 -5.89 6.40
CA SER A 167 -2.50 -7.11 5.64
C SER A 167 -1.33 -7.52 4.72
N ILE A 168 -1.26 -8.81 4.40
CA ILE A 168 -0.25 -9.39 3.49
C ILE A 168 -0.91 -9.70 2.14
N SER A 169 -0.27 -9.29 1.06
CA SER A 169 -0.60 -9.75 -0.30
C SER A 169 0.65 -10.27 -0.98
N ILE A 170 0.53 -11.36 -1.72
CA ILE A 170 1.65 -12.05 -2.39
C ILE A 170 1.33 -12.13 -3.87
N VAL A 171 2.24 -11.61 -4.68
CA VAL A 171 2.22 -11.71 -6.13
C VAL A 171 3.52 -12.36 -6.58
N ASP A 172 3.40 -13.50 -7.24
CA ASP A 172 4.54 -14.14 -7.90
C ASP A 172 4.74 -13.48 -9.27
N LEU A 173 5.94 -12.97 -9.51
CA LEU A 173 6.34 -12.30 -10.74
C LEU A 173 7.30 -13.20 -11.53
N ASP A 174 6.79 -14.35 -11.99
CA ASP A 174 7.54 -15.26 -12.88
C ASP A 174 7.60 -14.70 -14.31
N ASP A 175 8.63 -15.09 -15.07
CA ASP A 175 8.93 -14.60 -16.44
C ASP A 175 7.80 -14.75 -17.47
N ASN A 176 6.83 -15.64 -17.23
CA ASN A 176 5.76 -15.91 -18.19
C ASN A 176 4.41 -15.28 -17.85
N GLN A 177 3.98 -15.31 -16.58
CA GLN A 177 2.66 -14.81 -16.16
C GLN A 177 2.65 -14.50 -14.65
N PRO A 178 2.43 -13.24 -14.24
CA PRO A 178 2.23 -12.89 -12.84
C PRO A 178 1.03 -13.61 -12.22
N ARG A 179 1.12 -14.01 -10.94
CA ARG A 179 0.06 -14.70 -10.21
C ARG A 179 -0.20 -14.04 -8.87
N LEU A 180 -1.47 -13.78 -8.56
CA LEU A 180 -1.89 -13.37 -7.22
C LEU A 180 -2.09 -14.62 -6.37
N VAL A 181 -1.19 -14.83 -5.42
CA VAL A 181 -1.16 -16.01 -4.53
C VAL A 181 -1.97 -15.75 -3.26
N LEU A 182 -1.86 -14.54 -2.71
CA LEU A 182 -2.53 -14.14 -1.48
C LEU A 182 -3.00 -12.69 -1.61
N LEU A 183 -4.20 -12.40 -1.13
CA LEU A 183 -4.78 -11.05 -1.19
C LEU A 183 -5.30 -10.63 0.19
N GLY A 184 -4.67 -9.61 0.77
CA GLY A 184 -5.18 -8.93 1.95
C GLY A 184 -5.34 -9.81 3.20
N ASP A 185 -4.46 -10.79 3.40
CA ASP A 185 -4.49 -11.67 4.58
C ASP A 185 -4.21 -10.90 5.87
N THR A 186 -5.05 -11.14 6.88
CA THR A 186 -4.91 -10.56 8.22
C THR A 186 -5.02 -11.61 9.32
N CYS A 187 -4.75 -12.89 9.04
CA CYS A 187 -4.91 -13.96 10.03
C CYS A 187 -4.06 -13.70 11.29
N HIS A 188 -2.88 -13.10 11.12
CA HIS A 188 -1.98 -12.70 12.22
C HIS A 188 -2.52 -11.53 13.08
N LEU A 189 -3.64 -10.91 12.71
CA LEU A 189 -4.27 -9.78 13.41
C LEU A 189 -5.60 -10.14 14.08
N GLU A 190 -6.08 -11.40 13.98
CA GLU A 190 -7.42 -11.79 14.39
C GLU A 190 -7.75 -11.40 15.85
N ASP A 191 -6.81 -11.55 16.77
CA ASP A 191 -7.04 -11.25 18.19
C ASP A 191 -7.10 -9.75 18.51
N ILE A 192 -6.55 -8.90 17.63
CA ILE A 192 -6.65 -7.43 17.72
C ILE A 192 -8.02 -6.97 17.21
N SER A 193 -8.58 -7.68 16.22
CA SER A 193 -9.86 -7.34 15.60
C SER A 193 -11.07 -7.60 16.50
N LYS A 194 -10.98 -8.57 17.42
CA LYS A 194 -12.05 -8.95 18.37
C LYS A 194 -12.21 -7.99 19.56
N ASN A 195 -11.26 -7.09 19.76
CA ASN A 195 -11.25 -6.10 20.86
C ASN A 195 -11.75 -4.70 20.43
N LYS A 196 -12.52 -4.61 19.34
CA LYS A 196 -13.18 -3.40 18.87
C LYS A 196 -14.70 -3.48 18.99
#